data_AF-A0A0H3NV91-F1
#
_entry.id   AF-A0A0H3NV91-F1
#
_cell.length_a   1.000
_cell.length_b   1.000
_cell.length_c   1.000
_cell.angle_alpha   90.00
_cell.angle_beta   90.00
_cell.angle_gamma   90.00
#
_symmetry.space_group_name_H-M   'P 1'
#
loop_
_entity.id
_entity.type
_entity.pdbx_description
1 polymer ?
#
loop_
_entity_poly.entity_id
_entity_poly.type
_entity_poly.pdbx_seq_one_letter_code
_entity_poly.pdbx_strand_id
1 'polypeptide(L)' 'MAQPYAQEITRAQSLNLQKVGTVSAQVFGSPMDIEAEIKRRANASGAPYYLIIMMSDSVYPGIWYANALLYK' A
#
# COMPACT_ATOMS: atom_id res chain seq x y z
N MET A 1 -9.48 -5.31 -20.75
CA MET A 1 -8.61 -6.15 -19.87
C MET A 1 -8.72 -5.59 -18.46
N ALA A 2 -9.59 -6.14 -17.61
CA ALA A 2 -9.74 -5.67 -16.25
C ALA A 2 -8.66 -6.35 -15.39
N GLN A 3 -7.53 -5.68 -15.17
CA GLN A 3 -6.65 -6.05 -14.07
C GLN A 3 -7.35 -5.51 -12.82
N PRO A 4 -7.84 -6.34 -11.88
CA PRO A 4 -8.44 -5.82 -10.66
C PRO A 4 -7.34 -5.11 -9.89
N TYR A 5 -7.29 -3.78 -10.02
CA TYR A 5 -6.39 -2.99 -9.21
C TYR A 5 -6.84 -3.16 -7.76
N ALA A 6 -5.91 -3.52 -6.89
CA ALA A 6 -6.11 -3.54 -5.46
C ALA A 6 -6.67 -2.18 -5.05
N GLN A 7 -7.75 -2.20 -4.29
CA GLN A 7 -8.45 -1.00 -3.86
C GLN A 7 -7.93 -0.62 -2.48
N GLU A 8 -7.59 0.67 -2.32
CA GLU A 8 -7.30 1.20 -0.99
C GLU A 8 -8.59 1.21 -0.17
N ILE A 9 -8.49 0.71 1.05
CA ILE A 9 -9.58 0.69 2.02
C ILE A 9 -9.17 1.43 3.28
N THR A 10 -10.17 1.86 4.03
CA THR A 10 -10.01 2.44 5.36
C THR A 10 -9.94 1.34 6.44
N ARG A 11 -9.45 1.70 7.62
CA ARG A 11 -9.44 0.79 8.78
C ARG A 11 -10.83 0.27 9.12
N ALA A 12 -11.89 1.08 8.96
CA ALA A 12 -13.28 0.66 9.19
C ALA A 12 -13.74 -0.42 8.19
N GLN A 13 -13.33 -0.31 6.92
CA GLN A 13 -13.65 -1.31 5.89
C GLN A 13 -12.87 -2.61 6.08
N SER A 14 -11.68 -2.55 6.70
CA SER A 14 -10.87 -3.75 6.98
C SER A 14 -11.41 -4.64 8.09
N LEU A 15 -12.41 -4.19 8.87
CA LEU A 15 -12.88 -4.89 10.08
C LEU A 15 -13.43 -6.29 9.81
N ASN A 16 -14.00 -6.52 8.62
CA ASN A 16 -14.58 -7.80 8.22
C ASN A 16 -13.72 -8.55 7.18
N LEU A 17 -12.52 -8.04 6.89
CA LEU A 17 -11.63 -8.64 5.88
C LEU A 17 -10.52 -9.45 6.52
N GLN A 18 -10.10 -10.50 5.83
CA GLN A 18 -9.00 -11.33 6.32
C GLN A 18 -7.68 -10.69 5.90
N LYS A 19 -6.84 -10.34 6.87
CA LYS A 19 -5.46 -9.94 6.58
C LYS A 19 -4.70 -11.11 5.97
N VAL A 20 -4.12 -10.89 4.78
CA VAL A 20 -3.36 -11.92 4.04
C VAL A 20 -1.87 -11.64 4.00
N GLY A 21 -1.45 -10.40 4.31
CA GLY A 21 -0.04 -10.05 4.29
C GLY A 21 0.22 -8.58 4.59
N THR A 22 1.45 -8.19 4.34
CA THR A 22 1.94 -6.81 4.45
C THR A 22 2.88 -6.56 3.27
N VAL A 23 2.85 -5.35 2.72
CA VAL A 23 3.83 -4.86 1.75
C VAL A 23 4.46 -3.57 2.27
N SER A 24 5.75 -3.41 2.00
CA SER A 24 6.48 -2.19 2.29
C SER A 24 7.15 -1.70 1.02
N ALA A 25 7.37 -0.38 0.93
CA ALA A 25 8.07 0.25 -0.18
C ALA A 25 8.94 1.39 0.32
N GLN A 26 9.93 1.74 -0.50
CA GLN A 26 10.76 2.93 -0.34
C GLN A 26 11.01 3.52 -1.72
N VAL A 27 10.87 4.84 -1.86
CA VAL A 27 11.12 5.57 -3.11
C VAL A 27 11.87 6.86 -2.82
N PHE A 28 12.66 7.32 -3.80
CA PHE A 28 13.16 8.69 -3.82
C PHE A 28 12.22 9.53 -4.69
N GLY A 29 11.57 10.54 -4.12
CA GLY A 29 10.56 11.35 -4.80
C GLY A 29 9.57 11.97 -3.82
N SER A 30 8.29 11.73 -4.08
CA SER A 30 7.16 12.37 -3.40
C SER A 30 6.25 11.35 -2.72
N PRO A 31 5.33 11.79 -1.84
CA PRO A 31 4.27 10.94 -1.28
C PRO A 31 3.48 10.16 -2.34
N MET A 32 3.17 10.80 -3.47
CA MET A 32 2.42 10.15 -4.56
C MET A 32 3.17 8.98 -5.18
N ASP A 33 4.51 9.07 -5.26
CA ASP A 33 5.34 8.00 -5.82
C ASP A 33 5.33 6.76 -4.91
N ILE A 34 5.36 6.97 -3.58
CA ILE A 34 5.34 5.86 -2.63
C ILE A 34 3.96 5.20 -2.57
N GLU A 35 2.88 5.97 -2.67
CA GLU A 35 1.52 5.44 -2.78
C GLU A 35 1.34 4.59 -4.04
N ALA A 36 1.81 5.08 -5.19
CA ALA A 36 1.77 4.34 -6.45
C ALA A 36 2.57 3.03 -6.38
N GLU A 37 3.74 3.06 -5.74
CA GLU A 37 4.57 1.86 -5.56
C GLU A 37 3.92 0.84 -4.61
N ILE A 38 3.27 1.28 -3.53
CA ILE A 38 2.49 0.40 -2.65
C ILE A 38 1.34 -0.25 -3.43
N LYS A 39 0.58 0.54 -4.19
CA LYS A 39 -0.51 0.02 -5.03
C LYS A 39 0.00 -1.03 -6.01
N ARG A 40 1.15 -0.78 -6.66
CA ARG A 40 1.79 -1.73 -7.58
C ARG A 40 2.15 -3.04 -6.87
N ARG A 41 2.71 -2.98 -5.66
CA ARG A 41 3.04 -4.17 -4.85
C ARG A 41 1.80 -4.93 -4.38
N ALA A 42 0.75 -4.21 -3.97
CA ALA A 42 -0.54 -4.81 -3.62
C ALA A 42 -1.15 -5.56 -4.83
N ASN A 43 -1.13 -4.95 -6.03
CA ASN A 43 -1.56 -5.61 -7.26
C ASN A 43 -0.74 -6.88 -7.54
N ALA A 44 0.59 -6.80 -7.42
CA ALA A 44 1.48 -7.93 -7.65
C ALA A 44 1.27 -9.08 -6.64
N SER A 45 0.80 -8.76 -5.43
CA SER A 45 0.44 -9.77 -4.42
C SER A 45 -0.88 -10.50 -4.71
N GLY A 46 -1.70 -9.97 -5.63
CA GLY A 46 -3.04 -10.49 -5.92
C GLY A 46 -4.09 -10.17 -4.85
N ALA A 47 -3.76 -9.33 -3.86
CA ALA A 47 -4.73 -8.91 -2.85
C ALA A 47 -5.74 -7.93 -3.46
N PRO A 48 -7.06 -8.14 -3.29
CA PRO A 48 -8.08 -7.22 -3.79
C PRO A 48 -8.11 -5.89 -3.03
N TYR A 49 -7.63 -5.87 -1.78
CA TYR A 49 -7.67 -4.70 -0.92
C TYR A 49 -6.34 -4.47 -0.20
N TYR A 50 -6.01 -3.20 0.03
CA TYR A 50 -4.88 -2.81 0.88
C TYR A 50 -5.21 -1.61 1.75
N LEU A 51 -4.56 -1.50 2.92
CA LEU A 51 -4.67 -0.38 3.84
C LEU A 51 -3.27 0.15 4.12
N ILE A 52 -2.98 1.40 3.73
CA ILE A 52 -1.74 2.07 4.14
C ILE A 52 -1.86 2.39 5.64
N ILE A 53 -0.96 1.83 6.43
CA ILE A 53 -0.92 2.02 7.90
C ILE A 53 0.17 3.00 8.32
N MET A 54 1.13 3.26 7.45
CA MET A 54 2.24 4.16 7.69
C MET A 54 2.71 4.73 6.37
N MET A 55 2.89 6.05 6.34
CA MET A 55 3.61 6.77 5.31
C MET A 55 4.42 7.87 6.00
N SER A 56 5.72 7.92 5.78
CA SER A 56 6.60 8.88 6.45
C SER A 56 7.73 9.31 5.53
N ASP A 57 8.16 10.56 5.67
CA ASP A 57 9.44 10.99 5.14
C ASP A 57 10.54 10.28 5.94
N SER A 58 11.55 9.79 5.24
CA SER A 58 12.73 9.25 5.89
C SER A 58 13.56 10.40 6.44
N VAL A 59 14.46 10.09 7.38
CA VAL A 59 15.45 11.05 7.91
C VAL A 59 16.27 11.70 6.78
N TYR A 60 16.37 11.02 5.63
CA TYR A 60 16.95 11.55 4.41
C TYR A 60 15.91 12.28 3.56
N PRO A 61 16.11 13.59 3.28
CA PRO A 61 15.22 14.35 2.42
C PRO A 61 15.02 13.67 1.06
N GLY A 62 13.76 13.65 0.61
CA GLY A 62 13.38 13.05 -0.66
C GLY A 62 13.20 11.54 -0.64
N ILE A 63 13.51 10.84 0.45
CA ILE A 63 13.19 9.41 0.58
C ILE A 63 11.86 9.25 1.32
N TRP A 64 10.92 8.56 0.70
CA TRP A 64 9.63 8.21 1.28
C TRP A 64 9.55 6.73 1.57
N TYR A 65 8.95 6.39 2.71
CA TYR A 65 8.71 5.02 3.13
C TYR A 65 7.23 4.82 3.45
N ALA A 66 6.69 3.67 3.06
CA ALA A 66 5.33 3.29 3.41
C ALA A 66 5.19 1.80 3.72
N ASN A 67 4.22 1.49 4.57
CA ASN A 67 3.72 0.13 4.80
C ASN A 67 2.22 0.06 4.57
N ALA A 68 1.79 -1.03 3.93
CA ALA A 68 0.39 -1.36 3.79
C ALA A 68 0.11 -2.81 4.20
N LEU A 69 -1.04 -3.01 4.81
CA LEU A 69 -1.61 -4.33 5.07
C LEU A 69 -2.42 -4.77 3.87
N LEU A 70 -2.34 -6.05 3.52
CA LEU A 70 -3.09 -6.66 2.43
C LEU A 70 -4.27 -7.45 3.00
N TYR A 71 -5.40 -7.40 2.31
CA TYR A 71 -6.65 -8.04 2.71
C TYR A 71 -7.31 -8.78 1.56
N LYS A 72 -8.07 -9.83 1.90
CA LYS A 72 -9.01 -10.53 1.02
C LYS A 72 -10.38 -10.66 1.68
#